data_AF-A0A534AC08-F1
#
_entry.id   AF-A0A534AC08-F1
#
_cell.length_a   1.000
_cell.length_b   1.000
_cell.length_c   1.000
_cell.angle_alpha   90.00
_cell.angle_beta   90.00
_cell.angle_gamma   90.00
#
_symmetry.space_group_name_H-M   'P 1'
#
loop_
_entity.id
_entity.type
_entity.pdbx_description
1 polymer ?
#
loop_
_entity_poly.entity_id
_entity_poly.type
_entity_poly.pdbx_seq_one_letter_code
_entity_poly.pdbx_strand_id
1 'polypeptide(L)' 'DLVALEDDRHYFPPYQAAAVTRAQVLEAHPEVRRALAELEGRIPDAEMRRLNALADVEHRDIAVIARDWLRVNAP' A
#
# COMPACT_ATOMS: atom_id res chain seq x y z
N ASP A 1 7.17 -22.45 6.67
CA ASP A 1 6.55 -21.69 5.57
C ASP A 1 5.05 -21.80 5.58
N LEU A 2 4.38 -20.68 5.34
CA LEU A 2 2.92 -20.57 5.22
C LEU A 2 2.60 -19.91 3.88
N VAL A 3 1.44 -20.26 3.30
CA VAL A 3 0.92 -19.66 2.08
C VAL A 3 -0.52 -19.21 2.30
N ALA A 4 -0.87 -18.04 1.77
CA ALA A 4 -2.27 -17.58 1.76
C ALA A 4 -3.03 -18.34 0.67
N LEU A 5 -4.16 -18.94 1.03
CA LEU A 5 -5.07 -19.56 0.06
C LEU A 5 -5.91 -18.47 -0.62
N GLU A 6 -6.25 -18.70 -1.88
CA GLU A 6 -7.16 -17.85 -2.63
C GLU A 6 -8.60 -18.08 -2.15
N ASP A 7 -9.34 -16.99 -1.90
CA ASP A 7 -10.79 -17.05 -1.69
C ASP A 7 -11.50 -17.07 -3.06
N ASP A 8 -11.36 -18.18 -3.76
CA ASP A 8 -11.86 -18.39 -5.12
C ASP A 8 -13.40 -18.25 -5.23
N ARG A 9 -14.11 -18.50 -4.14
CA ARG A 9 -15.57 -18.38 -4.03
C ARG A 9 -16.04 -17.03 -3.52
N HIS A 10 -15.13 -16.09 -3.28
CA HIS A 10 -15.45 -14.72 -2.88
C HIS A 10 -16.37 -14.67 -1.66
N TYR A 11 -16.12 -15.54 -0.68
CA TYR A 11 -16.90 -15.57 0.55
C TYR A 11 -16.70 -14.28 1.36
N PHE A 12 -15.49 -13.73 1.35
CA PHE A 12 -15.16 -12.48 2.03
C PHE A 12 -15.38 -11.27 1.10
N PRO A 13 -15.87 -10.13 1.65
CA PRO A 13 -15.93 -8.90 0.87
C PRO A 13 -14.50 -8.39 0.58
N PRO A 14 -14.32 -7.64 -0.52
CA PRO A 14 -13.02 -7.08 -0.86
C PRO A 14 -12.60 -5.98 0.13
N TYR A 15 -11.38 -6.07 0.65
CA TYR A 15 -10.77 -5.07 1.55
C TYR A 15 -9.51 -4.46 0.92
N GLN A 16 -9.63 -3.95 -0.31
CA GLN A 16 -8.54 -3.26 -0.98
C GLN A 16 -8.26 -1.91 -0.30
N ALA A 17 -6.98 -1.61 -0.09
CA ALA A 17 -6.57 -0.31 0.42
C ALA A 17 -6.73 0.75 -0.70
N ALA A 18 -7.33 1.89 -0.34
CA ALA A 18 -7.47 3.04 -1.23
C ALA A 18 -7.06 4.32 -0.51
N ALA A 19 -6.36 5.20 -1.22
CA ALA A 19 -6.08 6.54 -0.72
C ALA A 19 -7.36 7.39 -0.78
N VAL A 20 -7.78 7.93 0.36
CA VAL A 20 -8.97 8.78 0.46
C VAL A 20 -8.55 10.15 0.98
N THR A 21 -9.01 11.20 0.31
CA THR A 21 -8.78 12.59 0.71
C THR A 21 -9.98 13.46 0.37
N ARG A 22 -10.04 14.65 0.97
CA ARG A 22 -11.12 15.63 0.71
C ARG A 22 -11.01 16.18 -0.71
N ALA A 23 -12.14 16.35 -1.38
CA ALA A 23 -12.19 16.91 -2.74
C ALA A 23 -11.52 18.30 -2.82
N GLN A 24 -11.76 19.16 -1.82
CA GLN A 24 -11.18 20.51 -1.75
C GLN A 24 -9.64 20.50 -1.77
N VAL A 25 -9.00 19.46 -1.21
CA VAL A 25 -7.54 19.33 -1.25
C VAL A 25 -7.07 19.05 -2.67
N LEU A 26 -7.78 18.23 -3.43
CA LEU A 26 -7.42 17.91 -4.81
C LEU A 26 -7.69 19.07 -5.78
N GLU A 27 -8.66 19.91 -5.46
CA GLU A 27 -8.94 21.15 -6.22
C GLU A 27 -7.86 22.21 -5.97
N ALA A 28 -7.48 22.41 -4.70
CA ALA A 28 -6.45 23.36 -4.32
C ALA A 28 -5.02 22.88 -4.67
N HIS A 29 -4.79 21.56 -4.64
CA HIS A 29 -3.49 20.91 -4.85
C HIS A 29 -3.60 19.73 -5.82
N PRO A 30 -3.72 19.98 -7.15
CA PRO A 30 -3.80 18.91 -8.15
C PRO A 30 -2.58 17.97 -8.15
N GLU A 31 -1.42 18.43 -7.68
CA GLU A 31 -0.21 17.63 -7.50
C GLU A 31 -0.41 16.45 -6.54
N VAL A 32 -1.28 16.59 -5.53
CA VAL A 32 -1.60 15.51 -4.59
C VAL A 32 -2.29 14.36 -5.31
N ARG A 33 -3.19 14.65 -6.26
CA ARG A 33 -3.83 13.61 -7.08
C ARG A 33 -2.78 12.82 -7.86
N ARG A 34 -1.82 13.51 -8.47
CA ARG A 34 -0.76 12.87 -9.26
C ARG A 34 0.12 12.00 -8.38
N ALA A 35 0.57 12.52 -7.23
CA ALA A 35 1.41 11.77 -6.30
C ALA A 35 0.71 10.51 -5.76
N LEU A 36 -0.59 10.59 -5.44
CA LEU A 36 -1.35 9.42 -5.00
C LEU A 36 -1.55 8.39 -6.12
N ALA A 37 -1.79 8.85 -7.35
CA ALA A 37 -1.95 7.97 -8.52
C ALA A 37 -0.65 7.21 -8.84
N GLU A 38 0.52 7.76 -8.49
CA GLU A 38 1.79 7.05 -8.65
C GLU A 38 1.87 5.78 -7.79
N LEU A 39 1.05 5.63 -6.76
CA LEU A 39 1.02 4.43 -5.90
C LEU A 39 0.02 3.37 -6.37
N GLU A 40 -0.87 3.69 -7.31
CA GLU A 40 -1.96 2.83 -7.73
C GLU A 40 -1.44 1.49 -8.29
N GLY A 41 -1.97 0.38 -7.77
CA GLY A 41 -1.60 -0.97 -8.22
C GLY A 41 -0.16 -1.41 -7.90
N ARG A 42 0.65 -0.60 -7.20
CA ARG A 42 2.07 -0.91 -6.97
C ARG A 42 2.34 -1.83 -5.79
N ILE A 43 1.38 -2.01 -4.89
CA ILE A 43 1.56 -2.82 -3.67
C ILE A 43 0.61 -4.03 -3.73
N PRO A 44 1.01 -5.13 -4.38
CA PRO A 44 0.23 -6.36 -4.35
C PRO A 44 0.28 -7.01 -2.96
N ASP A 45 -0.67 -7.90 -2.66
CA ASP A 45 -0.82 -8.53 -1.34
C ASP A 45 0.46 -9.19 -0.81
N ALA A 46 1.22 -9.84 -1.70
CA ALA A 46 2.49 -10.48 -1.35
C ALA A 46 3.53 -9.46 -0.89
N GLU A 47 3.59 -8.30 -1.54
CA GLU A 47 4.49 -7.22 -1.15
C GLU A 47 4.02 -6.57 0.16
N MET A 48 2.72 -6.31 0.33
CA MET A 48 2.19 -5.77 1.59
C MET A 48 2.50 -6.70 2.78
N ARG A 49 2.33 -8.02 2.61
CA ARG A 49 2.71 -9.00 3.65
C ARG A 49 4.20 -8.95 3.97
N ARG A 50 5.07 -8.80 2.96
CA ARG A 50 6.51 -8.64 3.16
C ARG A 50 6.81 -7.37 3.97
N LEU A 51 6.18 -6.25 3.61
CA LEU A 51 6.37 -4.97 4.30
C LEU A 51 5.89 -5.02 5.76
N ASN A 52 4.75 -5.68 6.03
CA ASN A 52 4.26 -5.87 7.39
C ASN A 52 5.17 -6.78 8.21
N ALA A 53 5.73 -7.85 7.62
CA ALA A 53 6.69 -8.72 8.32
C ALA A 53 7.95 -7.97 8.78
N LEU A 54 8.44 -7.01 7.98
CA LEU A 54 9.55 -6.14 8.38
C LEU A 54 9.23 -5.35 9.66
N ALA A 55 7.97 -4.93 9.84
CA ALA A 55 7.53 -4.21 11.02
C ALA A 55 7.25 -5.16 12.20
N ASP A 56 6.40 -6.17 12.01
CA ASP A 56 5.85 -6.98 13.10
C ASP A 56 6.82 -8.06 13.59
N VAL A 57 7.68 -8.58 12.71
CA VAL A 57 8.63 -9.66 13.03
C VAL A 57 10.02 -9.10 13.21
N GLU A 58 10.49 -8.29 12.26
CA GLU A 58 11.85 -7.73 12.31
C GLU A 58 11.93 -6.42 13.11
N HIS A 59 10.80 -5.90 13.61
CA HIS A 59 10.74 -4.69 14.45
C HIS A 59 11.40 -3.45 13.80
N ARG A 60 11.38 -3.37 12.46
CA ARG A 60 11.88 -2.21 11.74
C ARG A 60 10.87 -1.06 11.82
N ASP A 61 11.38 0.16 11.91
CA ASP A 61 10.55 1.36 11.91
C ASP A 61 9.76 1.52 10.60
N ILE A 62 8.44 1.75 10.73
CA ILE A 62 7.52 1.81 9.58
C ILE A 62 7.85 2.98 8.65
N ALA A 63 8.28 4.13 9.18
CA ALA A 63 8.63 5.27 8.34
C ALA A 63 9.91 4.99 7.53
N VAL A 64 10.86 4.24 8.09
CA VAL A 64 12.03 3.74 7.35
C VAL A 64 11.58 2.77 6.25
N ILE A 65 10.74 1.78 6.56
CA ILE A 65 10.24 0.79 5.59
C ILE A 65 9.54 1.50 4.40
N ALA A 66 8.60 2.40 4.69
CA ALA A 66 7.85 3.13 3.67
C ALA A 66 8.76 3.98 2.79
N ARG A 67 9.69 4.72 3.39
CA ARG A 67 10.65 5.57 2.66
C ARG A 67 11.58 4.75 1.77
N ASP A 68 12.09 3.63 2.27
CA ASP A 68 12.98 2.76 1.50
C ASP A 68 12.22 2.10 0.33
N TRP A 69 10.98 1.67 0.57
CA TRP A 69 10.12 1.14 -0.48
C TRP A 69 9.84 2.17 -1.57
N LEU A 70 9.47 3.41 -1.19
CA LEU A 70 9.23 4.51 -2.14
C LEU A 70 10.47 4.82 -2.99
N ARG A 71 11.66 4.86 -2.40
CA ARG A 71 12.92 5.16 -3.13
C ARG A 71 13.20 4.17 -4.27
N VAL A 72 12.76 2.92 -4.12
CA VAL A 72 13.01 1.86 -5.10
C VAL A 72 11.84 1.68 -6.07
N ASN A 73 10.61 1.91 -5.60
CA ASN A 73 9.39 1.48 -6.29
C ASN A 73 8.46 2.61 -6.69
N ALA A 74 8.72 3.87 -6.31
CA ALA A 74 7.99 5.05 -6.76
C ALA A 74 8.95 5.99 -7.53
N PRO A 75 8.44 6.76 -8.52
CA PRO A 75 9.26 7.69 -9.29
C PRO A 75 9.83 8.85 -8.45
#